data_AF-A0A1B6JZ34-F1
#
_entry.id   AF-A0A1B6JZ34-F1
#
_cell.length_a   1.000
_cell.length_b   1.000
_cell.length_c   1.000
_cell.angle_alpha   90.00
_cell.angle_beta   90.00
_cell.angle_gamma   90.00
#
_symmetry.space_group_name_H-M   'P 1'
#
loop_
_entity.id
_entity.type
_entity.pdbx_description
1 polymer ?
#
loop_
_entity_poly.entity_id
_entity_poly.type
_entity_poly.pdbx_seq_one_letter_code
_entity_poly.pdbx_strand_id
1 'polypeptide(L)'
;MFQPEQKYNNGTSTSLTTDPTHGESTKSIDLKDPGKWPNTISDADRCFLVSRLLNEGKIEPDLNNTLRDGRQLTKEWFTKIMPNGLKVHRTWLVYSKSNNSLYCIPCKLFSHTEHQHPHKISALAKDEGFTQWKKLSERIPEHENSLNHKQCFCAWKNLESSLSKRSGIDKELQDMIALEEAHWKGVLYAIIDVILHLAKDGSPLRGSNENLDFS
;
A
#
# COMPACT_ATOMS: atom_id res chain seq x y z
N MET A 1 68.39 20.20 12.36
CA MET A 1 67.76 21.26 11.53
C MET A 1 66.37 20.76 11.17
N PHE A 2 65.39 21.65 11.30
CA PHE A 2 63.96 21.36 11.45
C PHE A 2 63.27 20.63 10.28
N GLN A 3 62.27 19.80 10.65
CA GLN A 3 61.10 19.34 9.89
C GLN A 3 60.27 20.53 9.32
N PRO A 4 59.31 20.37 8.36
CA PRO A 4 58.12 19.50 8.52
C PRO A 4 57.40 18.89 7.28
N GLU A 5 56.56 17.88 7.59
CA GLU A 5 55.21 17.46 7.12
C GLU A 5 54.82 17.43 5.61
N GLN A 6 53.99 16.53 5.05
CA GLN A 6 52.74 15.87 5.50
C GLN A 6 52.53 14.46 4.87
N LYS A 7 52.22 13.43 5.69
CA LYS A 7 50.92 12.75 5.96
C LYS A 7 50.32 11.87 4.85
N TYR A 8 50.35 10.55 5.07
CA TYR A 8 49.31 9.61 4.65
C TYR A 8 49.12 8.56 5.75
N ASN A 9 48.01 8.62 6.47
CA ASN A 9 47.66 7.67 7.53
C ASN A 9 46.59 6.70 7.03
N ASN A 10 46.92 5.41 7.04
CA ASN A 10 45.97 4.31 6.95
C ASN A 10 45.46 3.94 8.35
N GLY A 11 44.15 3.68 8.42
CA GLY A 11 43.41 2.77 9.30
C GLY A 11 43.80 2.64 10.78
N THR A 12 42.81 2.79 11.68
CA THR A 12 42.29 1.71 12.53
C THR A 12 41.06 2.18 13.32
N SER A 13 40.02 1.35 13.26
CA SER A 13 38.89 1.10 14.17
C SER A 13 38.59 2.06 15.32
N THR A 14 37.35 2.53 15.41
CA THR A 14 36.68 2.68 16.72
C THR A 14 35.15 2.56 16.59
N SER A 15 34.63 1.57 17.32
CA SER A 15 33.27 1.35 17.83
C SER A 15 32.21 2.45 17.64
N LEU A 16 31.04 2.04 17.13
CA LEU A 16 29.78 2.74 17.37
C LEU A 16 28.95 1.95 18.36
N THR A 17 28.82 2.56 19.53
CA THR A 17 27.95 2.21 20.64
C THR A 17 26.48 2.31 20.26
N THR A 18 25.70 1.47 20.92
CA THR A 18 24.25 1.42 20.98
C THR A 18 23.60 2.76 21.34
N ASP A 19 22.49 3.09 20.68
CA ASP A 19 21.31 3.66 21.37
C ASP A 19 20.01 3.27 20.64
N PRO A 20 19.05 2.61 21.31
CA PRO A 20 17.78 2.20 20.73
C PRO A 20 16.64 3.08 21.26
N THR A 21 16.39 4.24 20.65
CA THR A 21 15.13 4.96 20.84
C THR A 21 14.76 5.75 19.60
N HIS A 22 14.06 5.11 18.67
CA HIS A 22 13.02 5.81 17.93
C HIS A 22 11.82 4.88 17.85
N GLY A 23 10.85 5.13 18.72
CA GLY A 23 9.53 4.53 18.61
C GLY A 23 8.96 4.94 17.26
N GLU A 24 8.97 3.99 16.34
CA GLU A 24 8.25 4.09 15.08
C GLU A 24 6.77 4.04 15.42
N SER A 25 6.20 5.22 15.67
CA SER A 25 4.76 5.40 15.74
C SER A 25 4.22 5.10 14.34
N THR A 26 3.88 3.84 14.09
CA THR A 26 3.12 3.40 12.93
C THR A 26 1.83 4.20 12.91
N LYS A 27 1.80 5.29 12.14
CA LYS A 27 0.58 6.07 11.93
C LYS A 27 -0.41 5.13 11.26
N SER A 28 -1.41 4.68 12.02
CA SER A 28 -2.52 3.89 11.49
C SER A 28 -3.28 4.76 10.50
N ILE A 29 -3.00 4.59 9.20
CA ILE A 29 -3.74 5.28 8.14
C ILE A 29 -5.19 4.81 8.26
N ASP A 30 -6.12 5.75 8.41
CA ASP A 30 -7.54 5.43 8.33
C ASP A 30 -7.86 5.05 6.88
N LEU A 31 -7.90 3.74 6.67
CA LEU A 31 -7.94 3.07 5.39
C LEU A 31 -9.24 3.31 4.61
N LYS A 32 -10.30 3.76 5.29
CA LYS A 32 -11.63 3.93 4.68
C LYS A 32 -11.89 5.35 4.19
N ASP A 33 -11.06 6.30 4.62
CA ASP A 33 -11.28 7.71 4.34
C ASP A 33 -10.12 8.30 3.51
N PRO A 34 -10.31 8.52 2.20
CA PRO A 34 -9.27 9.13 1.36
C PRO A 34 -8.92 10.54 1.83
N GLY A 35 -9.77 11.22 2.61
CA GLY A 35 -9.46 12.52 3.22
C GLY A 35 -8.36 12.46 4.30
N LYS A 36 -8.04 11.27 4.82
CA LYS A 36 -7.02 11.05 5.86
C LYS A 36 -5.72 10.43 5.34
N TRP A 37 -5.65 10.10 4.05
CA TRP A 37 -4.44 9.54 3.46
C TRP A 37 -3.33 10.58 3.37
N PRO A 38 -2.06 10.18 3.52
CA PRO A 38 -0.93 11.10 3.41
C PRO A 38 -0.77 11.61 1.97
N ASN A 39 -0.19 12.81 1.85
CA ASN A 39 0.05 13.47 0.56
C ASN A 39 1.04 12.70 -0.33
N THR A 40 2.04 12.10 0.31
CA THR A 40 3.02 11.24 -0.36
C THR A 40 2.73 9.81 0.04
N ILE A 41 2.27 9.02 -0.93
CA ILE A 41 1.94 7.61 -0.73
C ILE A 41 3.09 6.79 -1.29
N SER A 42 3.75 6.02 -0.43
CA SER A 42 4.81 5.10 -0.83
C SER A 42 4.25 3.98 -1.72
N ASP A 43 5.11 3.31 -2.48
CA ASP A 43 4.67 2.20 -3.33
C ASP A 43 4.08 1.05 -2.50
N ALA A 44 4.63 0.78 -1.32
CA ALA A 44 4.10 -0.21 -0.39
C ALA A 44 2.69 0.16 0.11
N ASP A 45 2.49 1.41 0.54
CA ASP A 45 1.17 1.90 0.98
C ASP A 45 0.17 1.88 -0.18
N ARG A 46 0.62 2.23 -1.39
CA ARG A 46 -0.23 2.20 -2.59
C ARG A 46 -0.70 0.78 -2.90
N CYS A 47 0.21 -0.19 -2.88
CA CYS A 47 -0.12 -1.61 -3.04
C CYS A 47 -1.10 -2.09 -1.96
N PHE A 48 -0.89 -1.69 -0.71
CA PHE A 48 -1.77 -2.04 0.41
C PHE A 48 -3.17 -1.46 0.25
N LEU A 49 -3.29 -0.17 -0.06
CA LEU A 49 -4.57 0.52 -0.29
C LEU A 49 -5.34 -0.12 -1.46
N VAL A 50 -4.68 -0.38 -2.60
CA VAL A 50 -5.34 -1.00 -3.76
C VAL A 50 -5.76 -2.44 -3.48
N SER A 51 -4.92 -3.23 -2.80
CA SER A 51 -5.26 -4.60 -2.38
C SER A 51 -6.48 -4.62 -1.47
N ARG A 52 -6.60 -3.65 -0.57
CA ARG A 52 -7.74 -3.55 0.34
C ARG A 52 -9.03 -3.19 -0.41
N LEU A 53 -8.96 -2.19 -1.29
CA LEU A 53 -10.10 -1.75 -2.12
C LEU A 53 -10.62 -2.85 -3.06
N LEU A 54 -9.77 -3.81 -3.44
CA LEU A 54 -10.18 -5.01 -4.17
C LEU A 54 -11.01 -5.98 -3.34
N ASN A 55 -10.64 -6.15 -2.07
CA ASN A 55 -11.23 -7.15 -1.18
C ASN A 55 -12.45 -6.62 -0.42
N GLU A 56 -12.47 -5.33 -0.10
CA GLU A 56 -13.66 -4.66 0.45
C GLU A 56 -14.60 -4.36 -0.72
N GLY A 57 -15.70 -5.10 -0.83
CA GLY A 57 -16.71 -4.88 -1.87
C GLY A 57 -17.28 -3.44 -1.88
N LYS A 58 -18.22 -3.14 -2.78
CA LYS A 58 -18.81 -1.80 -2.91
C LYS A 58 -19.45 -1.33 -1.59
N ILE A 59 -18.74 -0.51 -0.83
CA ILE A 59 -19.28 0.15 0.36
C ILE A 59 -20.10 1.35 -0.12
N GLU A 60 -21.40 1.34 0.16
CA GLU A 60 -22.22 2.51 -0.14
C GLU A 60 -21.79 3.70 0.74
N PRO A 61 -21.57 4.88 0.15
CA PRO A 61 -21.24 6.06 0.93
C PRO A 61 -22.47 6.49 1.74
N ASP A 62 -22.27 6.79 3.02
CA ASP A 62 -23.28 7.45 3.83
C ASP A 62 -23.19 8.96 3.59
N LEU A 63 -24.29 9.50 3.06
CA LEU A 63 -24.42 10.86 2.53
C LEU A 63 -25.26 11.78 3.42
N ASN A 64 -25.63 11.34 4.63
CA ASN A 64 -26.53 12.06 5.51
C ASN A 64 -25.97 13.43 5.93
N ASN A 65 -24.65 13.55 6.07
CA ASN A 65 -23.96 14.77 6.51
C ASN A 65 -23.32 15.58 5.37
N THR A 66 -23.82 15.44 4.14
CA THR A 66 -23.24 16.11 2.96
C THR A 66 -23.80 17.51 2.70
N LEU A 67 -24.77 17.98 3.50
CA LEU A 67 -25.43 19.27 3.31
C LEU A 67 -24.42 20.42 3.32
N ARG A 68 -24.35 21.17 2.23
CA ARG A 68 -23.50 22.36 2.08
C ARG A 68 -24.17 23.35 1.14
N ASP A 69 -24.22 24.62 1.54
CA ASP A 69 -24.84 25.70 0.77
C ASP A 69 -26.27 25.39 0.28
N GLY A 70 -27.05 24.68 1.10
CA GLY A 70 -28.42 24.25 0.78
C GLY A 70 -28.52 23.11 -0.24
N ARG A 71 -27.41 22.43 -0.58
CA ARG A 71 -27.38 21.26 -1.47
C ARG A 71 -26.82 20.05 -0.76
N GLN A 72 -27.35 18.88 -1.06
CA GLN A 72 -26.90 17.60 -0.54
C GLN A 72 -26.34 16.74 -1.68
N LEU A 73 -25.31 15.96 -1.38
CA LEU A 73 -24.75 15.00 -2.33
C LEU A 73 -25.67 13.78 -2.38
N THR A 74 -26.11 13.40 -3.58
CA THR A 74 -26.97 12.22 -3.81
C THR A 74 -26.17 11.04 -4.36
N LYS A 75 -26.73 9.83 -4.23
CA LYS A 75 -26.11 8.59 -4.74
C LYS A 75 -25.96 8.58 -6.27
N GLU A 76 -26.74 9.38 -6.99
CA GLU A 76 -26.69 9.45 -8.46
C GLU A 76 -25.33 9.93 -8.97
N TRP A 77 -24.62 10.77 -8.21
CA TRP A 77 -23.30 11.27 -8.60
C TRP A 77 -22.24 10.16 -8.70
N PHE A 78 -22.45 9.02 -8.05
CA PHE A 78 -21.60 7.84 -8.16
C PHE A 78 -21.97 6.93 -9.33
N THR A 79 -22.93 7.34 -10.18
CA THR A 79 -23.37 6.56 -11.33
C THR A 79 -23.40 7.43 -12.58
N LYS A 80 -22.91 6.88 -13.70
CA LYS A 80 -22.97 7.49 -15.02
C LYS A 80 -24.00 6.76 -15.87
N ILE A 81 -24.86 7.51 -16.54
CA ILE A 81 -25.76 6.97 -17.56
C ILE A 81 -25.04 7.07 -18.90
N MET A 82 -24.88 5.94 -19.56
CA MET A 82 -24.27 5.84 -20.88
C MET A 82 -25.30 6.17 -21.98
N PRO A 83 -24.88 6.49 -23.22
CA PRO A 83 -25.81 6.80 -24.32
C PRO A 83 -26.80 5.67 -24.64
N ASN A 84 -26.43 4.43 -24.34
CA ASN A 84 -27.29 3.24 -24.46
C ASN A 84 -28.26 3.05 -23.28
N GLY A 85 -28.34 4.01 -22.35
CA GLY A 85 -29.19 3.96 -21.16
C GLY A 85 -28.63 3.13 -20.00
N LEU A 86 -27.48 2.46 -20.15
CA LEU A 86 -26.89 1.66 -19.08
C LEU A 86 -26.31 2.54 -17.98
N LYS A 87 -26.59 2.15 -16.73
CA LYS A 87 -26.03 2.78 -15.53
C LYS A 87 -24.72 2.10 -15.16
N VAL A 88 -23.63 2.85 -15.22
CA VAL A 88 -22.28 2.40 -14.85
C VAL A 88 -21.84 3.10 -13.58
N HIS A 89 -21.43 2.34 -12.57
CA HIS A 89 -20.94 2.91 -11.31
C HIS A 89 -19.54 3.49 -11.47
N ARG A 90 -19.32 4.69 -10.92
CA ARG A 90 -18.01 5.36 -10.87
C ARG A 90 -17.18 4.78 -9.72
N THR A 91 -16.52 3.66 -9.98
CA THR A 91 -15.65 2.98 -9.01
C THR A 91 -14.47 3.83 -8.52
N TRP A 92 -14.11 4.88 -9.26
CA TRP A 92 -13.01 5.77 -8.93
C TRP A 92 -13.41 6.92 -7.97
N LEU A 93 -14.71 7.19 -7.79
CA LEU A 93 -15.21 8.34 -7.04
C LEU A 93 -15.63 7.91 -5.63
N VAL A 94 -15.04 8.52 -4.60
CA VAL A 94 -15.33 8.19 -3.20
C VAL A 94 -15.61 9.45 -2.39
N TYR A 95 -16.54 9.36 -1.45
CA TYR A 95 -16.84 10.41 -0.49
C TYR A 95 -16.11 10.19 0.83
N SER A 96 -15.42 11.22 1.29
CA SER A 96 -14.82 11.32 2.61
C SER A 96 -15.79 11.99 3.57
N LYS A 97 -16.14 11.29 4.66
CA LYS A 97 -16.94 11.88 5.73
C LYS A 97 -16.12 12.86 6.55
N SER A 98 -14.82 12.59 6.77
CA SER A 98 -13.98 13.45 7.60
C SER A 98 -13.85 14.85 7.04
N ASN A 99 -13.72 14.95 5.71
CA ASN A 99 -13.48 16.23 5.04
C ASN A 99 -14.76 16.80 4.42
N ASN A 100 -15.84 16.00 4.39
CA ASN A 100 -17.06 16.30 3.66
C ASN A 100 -16.75 16.73 2.20
N SER A 101 -15.97 15.88 1.54
CA SER A 101 -15.34 16.13 0.23
C SER A 101 -15.35 14.87 -0.65
N LEU A 102 -15.36 15.06 -1.96
CA LEU A 102 -15.19 14.00 -2.95
C LEU A 102 -13.74 13.85 -3.40
N TYR A 103 -13.32 12.61 -3.57
CA TYR A 103 -11.98 12.24 -4.01
C TYR A 103 -12.04 11.27 -5.20
N CYS A 104 -11.05 11.39 -6.07
CA CYS A 104 -10.76 10.42 -7.11
C CYS A 104 -9.62 9.52 -6.63
N ILE A 105 -9.92 8.25 -6.34
CA ILE A 105 -8.94 7.29 -5.82
C ILE A 105 -7.72 7.15 -6.75
N PRO A 106 -7.86 6.82 -8.05
CA PRO A 106 -6.69 6.70 -8.91
C PRO A 106 -5.87 7.98 -8.97
N CYS A 107 -6.51 9.15 -9.06
CA CYS A 107 -5.74 10.38 -9.11
C CYS A 107 -5.03 10.65 -7.79
N LYS A 108 -5.66 10.46 -6.64
CA LYS A 108 -4.99 10.66 -5.33
C LYS A 108 -3.79 9.73 -5.14
N LEU A 109 -3.87 8.49 -5.65
CA LEU A 109 -2.79 7.50 -5.52
C LEU A 109 -1.61 7.75 -6.48
N PHE A 110 -1.86 8.30 -7.67
CA PHE A 110 -0.89 8.31 -8.77
C PHE A 110 -0.54 9.72 -9.30
N SER A 111 -1.19 10.80 -8.82
CA SER A 111 -0.98 12.17 -9.31
C SER A 111 0.40 12.77 -9.04
N HIS A 112 1.16 12.18 -8.12
CA HIS A 112 2.48 12.66 -7.71
C HIS A 112 3.65 11.91 -8.34
N THR A 113 3.38 11.04 -9.32
CA THR A 113 4.43 10.33 -10.05
C THR A 113 5.14 11.28 -11.03
N GLU A 114 6.44 11.05 -11.27
CA GLU A 114 7.43 11.99 -11.86
C GLU A 114 7.08 12.56 -13.26
N HIS A 115 5.99 12.13 -13.88
CA HIS A 115 5.60 12.51 -15.24
C HIS A 115 4.44 13.52 -15.32
N GLN A 116 4.03 14.14 -14.22
CA GLN A 116 2.86 15.03 -14.21
C GLN A 116 3.20 16.52 -14.06
N HIS A 117 2.56 17.34 -14.89
CA HIS A 117 2.63 18.80 -14.77
C HIS A 117 1.79 19.27 -13.56
N PRO A 118 2.39 19.96 -12.57
CA PRO A 118 1.71 20.34 -11.32
C PRO A 118 0.50 21.27 -11.50
N HIS A 119 0.39 21.95 -12.65
CA HIS A 119 -0.67 22.94 -12.91
C HIS A 119 -2.01 22.36 -13.41
N LYS A 120 -2.16 21.04 -13.60
CA LYS A 120 -3.42 20.42 -14.11
C LYS A 120 -4.06 19.40 -13.16
N ILE A 121 -3.75 19.48 -11.87
CA ILE A 121 -4.32 18.57 -10.87
C ILE A 121 -5.73 19.04 -10.47
N SER A 122 -6.72 18.19 -10.74
CA SER A 122 -8.12 18.41 -10.35
C SER A 122 -8.26 18.45 -8.82
N ALA A 123 -9.21 19.23 -8.31
CA ALA A 123 -9.53 19.25 -6.88
C ALA A 123 -9.90 17.87 -6.30
N LEU A 124 -10.38 16.94 -7.13
CA LEU A 124 -10.64 15.56 -6.70
C LEU A 124 -9.36 14.76 -6.35
N ALA A 125 -8.20 15.22 -6.79
CA ALA A 125 -6.91 14.58 -6.56
C ALA A 125 -6.08 15.28 -5.47
N LYS A 126 -6.54 16.45 -4.99
CA LYS A 126 -5.87 17.23 -3.96
C LYS A 126 -6.26 16.77 -2.56
N ASP A 127 -5.52 17.23 -1.56
CA ASP A 127 -5.73 16.84 -0.16
C ASP A 127 -7.06 17.32 0.39
N GLU A 128 -7.47 18.55 0.04
CA GLU A 128 -8.76 19.12 0.47
C GLU A 128 -9.97 18.41 -0.14
N GLY A 129 -9.79 17.73 -1.28
CA GLY A 129 -10.86 17.12 -2.06
C GLY A 129 -11.83 18.15 -2.66
N PHE A 130 -12.84 17.65 -3.36
CA PHE A 130 -13.83 18.48 -4.02
C PHE A 130 -15.08 18.69 -3.15
N THR A 131 -15.41 19.94 -2.84
CA THR A 131 -16.53 20.33 -1.95
C THR A 131 -17.63 21.12 -2.65
N GLN A 132 -17.41 21.58 -3.89
CA GLN A 132 -18.31 22.50 -4.57
C GLN A 132 -19.47 21.76 -5.26
N TRP A 133 -20.46 21.31 -4.49
CA TRP A 133 -21.62 20.55 -5.00
C TRP A 133 -22.33 21.22 -6.18
N LYS A 134 -22.33 22.56 -6.22
CA LYS A 134 -22.93 23.34 -7.30
C LYS A 134 -22.31 23.09 -8.68
N LYS A 135 -21.04 22.71 -8.73
CA LYS A 135 -20.25 22.52 -9.95
C LYS A 135 -20.03 21.04 -10.30
N LEU A 136 -20.70 20.11 -9.62
CA LEU A 136 -20.51 18.67 -9.86
C LEU A 136 -20.81 18.26 -11.30
N SER A 137 -21.87 18.82 -11.90
CA SER A 137 -22.30 18.53 -13.27
C SER A 137 -21.24 18.85 -14.32
N GLU A 138 -20.44 19.89 -14.08
CA GLU A 138 -19.38 20.32 -14.98
C GLU A 138 -18.06 19.61 -14.66
N ARG A 139 -17.69 19.58 -13.37
CA ARG A 139 -16.36 19.15 -12.92
C ARG A 139 -16.15 17.65 -12.95
N ILE A 140 -17.18 16.84 -12.71
CA ILE A 140 -17.04 15.37 -12.77
C ILE A 140 -16.76 14.93 -14.22
N PRO A 141 -17.55 15.31 -15.24
CA PRO A 141 -17.25 14.94 -16.62
C PRO A 141 -15.93 15.51 -17.14
N GLU A 142 -15.59 16.76 -16.79
CA GLU A 142 -14.30 17.37 -17.15
C GLU A 142 -13.12 16.56 -16.59
N HIS A 143 -13.20 16.18 -15.31
CA HIS A 143 -12.20 15.36 -14.67
C HIS A 143 -12.11 13.95 -15.29
N GLU A 144 -13.24 13.26 -15.44
CA GLU A 144 -13.33 11.90 -15.99
C GLU A 144 -12.75 11.82 -17.41
N ASN A 145 -12.92 12.88 -18.21
CA ASN A 145 -12.39 12.93 -19.58
C ASN A 145 -10.95 13.43 -19.68
N SER A 146 -10.38 13.96 -18.61
CA SER A 146 -9.01 14.47 -18.60
C SER A 146 -7.98 13.38 -18.85
N LEU A 147 -6.89 13.73 -19.54
CA LEU A 147 -5.78 12.79 -19.80
C LEU A 147 -5.17 12.27 -18.49
N ASN A 148 -5.03 13.17 -17.51
CA ASN A 148 -4.47 12.82 -16.20
C ASN A 148 -5.29 11.72 -15.51
N HIS A 149 -6.63 11.88 -15.47
CA HIS A 149 -7.50 10.87 -14.90
C HIS A 149 -7.34 9.54 -15.61
N LYS A 150 -7.33 9.53 -16.95
CA LYS A 150 -7.18 8.29 -17.74
C LYS A 150 -5.85 7.58 -17.44
N GLN A 151 -4.74 8.32 -17.37
CA GLN A 151 -3.43 7.77 -17.04
C GLN A 151 -3.40 7.18 -15.62
N CYS A 152 -3.87 7.92 -14.63
CA CYS A 152 -3.96 7.46 -13.25
C CYS A 152 -4.89 6.24 -13.12
N PHE A 153 -6.01 6.24 -13.84
CA PHE A 153 -6.97 5.14 -13.85
C PHE A 153 -6.37 3.88 -14.47
N CYS A 154 -5.63 4.00 -15.59
CA CYS A 154 -4.89 2.89 -16.19
C CYS A 154 -3.83 2.34 -15.22
N ALA A 155 -3.03 3.20 -14.58
CA ALA A 155 -2.03 2.78 -13.59
C ALA A 155 -2.68 2.03 -12.42
N TRP A 156 -3.81 2.55 -11.92
CA TRP A 156 -4.59 1.90 -10.87
C TRP A 156 -5.11 0.53 -11.29
N LYS A 157 -5.68 0.41 -12.49
CA LYS A 157 -6.18 -0.88 -13.01
C LYS A 157 -5.07 -1.88 -13.30
N ASN A 158 -3.89 -1.42 -13.72
CA ASN A 158 -2.72 -2.27 -13.88
C ASN A 158 -2.25 -2.82 -12.53
N LEU A 159 -2.16 -1.97 -11.51
CA LEU A 159 -1.81 -2.40 -10.14
C LEU A 159 -2.87 -3.34 -9.57
N GLU A 160 -4.14 -3.04 -9.77
CA GLU A 160 -5.26 -3.90 -9.38
C GLU A 160 -5.16 -5.29 -10.05
N SER A 161 -4.83 -5.33 -11.35
CA SER A 161 -4.62 -6.59 -12.07
C SER A 161 -3.40 -7.35 -11.58
N SER A 162 -2.29 -6.67 -11.25
CA SER A 162 -1.07 -7.31 -10.77
C SER A 162 -1.17 -7.82 -9.34
N LEU A 163 -2.05 -7.23 -8.52
CA LEU A 163 -2.33 -7.69 -7.16
C LEU A 163 -3.36 -8.83 -7.16
N SER A 164 -4.42 -8.72 -7.97
CA SER A 164 -5.48 -9.74 -8.05
C SER A 164 -5.00 -11.04 -8.70
N LYS A 165 -4.21 -10.93 -9.76
CA LYS A 165 -3.48 -12.05 -10.34
C LYS A 165 -2.06 -11.88 -9.85
N ARG A 166 -1.56 -12.76 -8.95
CA ARG A 166 -0.11 -13.01 -8.81
C ARG A 166 0.42 -13.37 -10.20
N SER A 167 0.71 -12.38 -11.03
CA SER A 167 0.89 -12.46 -12.48
C SER A 167 1.60 -11.23 -13.03
N GLY A 168 2.16 -10.39 -12.14
CA GLY A 168 3.20 -9.44 -12.53
C GLY A 168 4.47 -10.18 -12.97
N ILE A 169 5.44 -9.40 -13.44
CA ILE A 169 6.79 -9.89 -13.78
C ILE A 169 7.40 -10.69 -12.61
N ASP A 170 7.10 -10.28 -11.37
CA ASP A 170 7.61 -10.89 -10.15
C ASP A 170 6.82 -12.12 -9.67
N LYS A 171 5.85 -12.63 -10.45
CA LYS A 171 5.05 -13.81 -10.06
C LYS A 171 5.95 -14.99 -9.73
N GLU A 172 6.88 -15.30 -10.63
CA GLU A 172 7.76 -16.46 -10.48
C GLU A 172 8.65 -16.32 -9.25
N LEU A 173 9.14 -15.11 -8.97
CA LEU A 173 9.90 -14.80 -7.77
C LEU A 173 9.04 -14.95 -6.50
N GLN A 174 7.80 -14.46 -6.51
CA GLN A 174 6.87 -14.60 -5.38
C GLN A 174 6.48 -16.05 -5.12
N ASP A 175 6.28 -16.84 -6.17
CA ASP A 175 5.98 -18.27 -6.07
C ASP A 175 7.17 -19.03 -5.47
N MET A 176 8.42 -18.70 -5.87
CA MET A 176 9.63 -19.25 -5.25
C MET A 176 9.77 -18.86 -3.77
N ILE A 177 9.52 -17.59 -3.42
CA ILE A 177 9.57 -17.14 -2.02
C ILE A 177 8.55 -17.90 -1.16
N ALA A 178 7.32 -18.07 -1.67
CA ALA A 178 6.27 -18.79 -0.94
C ALA A 178 6.60 -20.27 -0.78
N LEU A 179 7.24 -20.89 -1.78
CA LEU A 179 7.70 -22.28 -1.71
C LEU A 179 8.79 -22.44 -0.64
N GLU A 180 9.77 -21.53 -0.61
CA GLU A 180 10.85 -21.53 0.37
C GLU A 180 10.31 -21.30 1.79
N GLU A 181 9.36 -20.37 1.96
CA GLU A 181 8.68 -20.14 3.23
C GLU A 181 7.96 -21.41 3.73
N ALA A 182 7.24 -22.11 2.84
CA ALA A 182 6.57 -23.35 3.17
C ALA A 182 7.56 -24.46 3.54
N HIS A 183 8.69 -24.55 2.83
CA HIS A 183 9.76 -25.50 3.10
C HIS A 183 10.36 -25.28 4.50
N TRP A 184 10.79 -24.04 4.83
CA TRP A 184 11.37 -23.74 6.15
C TRP A 184 10.38 -23.92 7.29
N LYS A 185 9.09 -23.61 7.07
CA LYS A 185 8.04 -23.93 8.04
C LYS A 185 7.93 -25.43 8.27
N GLY A 186 7.97 -26.25 7.22
CA GLY A 186 7.98 -27.70 7.33
C GLY A 186 9.16 -28.23 8.12
N VAL A 187 10.37 -27.72 7.84
CA VAL A 187 11.58 -28.07 8.59
C VAL A 187 11.44 -27.70 10.07
N LEU A 188 10.94 -26.50 10.37
CA LEU A 188 10.73 -26.06 11.75
C LEU A 188 9.71 -26.95 12.50
N TYR A 189 8.59 -27.30 11.86
CA TYR A 189 7.61 -28.21 12.45
C TYR A 189 8.20 -29.59 12.72
N ALA A 190 8.99 -30.14 11.79
CA ALA A 190 9.66 -31.42 11.99
C ALA A 190 10.62 -31.39 13.19
N ILE A 191 11.39 -30.31 13.35
CA ILE A 191 12.28 -30.13 14.51
C ILE A 191 11.47 -30.05 15.81
N ILE A 192 10.39 -29.26 15.82
CA ILE A 192 9.50 -29.15 16.98
C ILE A 192 8.88 -30.50 17.34
N ASP A 193 8.41 -31.26 16.35
CA ASP A 193 7.81 -32.58 16.55
C ASP A 193 8.81 -33.58 17.14
N VAL A 194 10.07 -33.59 16.65
CA VAL A 194 11.14 -34.42 17.20
C VAL A 194 11.44 -34.03 18.65
N ILE A 195 11.55 -32.72 18.95
CA ILE A 195 11.80 -32.25 20.32
C ILE A 195 10.64 -32.63 21.24
N LEU A 196 9.39 -32.45 20.80
CA LEU A 196 8.21 -32.82 21.57
C LEU A 196 8.12 -34.32 21.83
N HIS A 197 8.45 -35.14 20.84
CA HIS A 197 8.49 -36.59 20.97
C HIS A 197 9.54 -37.03 22.01
N LEU A 198 10.77 -36.53 21.88
CA LEU A 198 11.86 -36.83 22.82
C LEU A 198 11.56 -36.34 24.24
N ALA A 199 10.95 -35.16 24.38
CA ALA A 199 10.54 -34.63 25.68
C ALA A 199 9.44 -35.47 26.36
N LYS A 200 8.47 -35.97 25.59
CA LYS A 200 7.41 -36.87 26.11
C LYS A 200 7.98 -38.21 26.54
N ASP A 201 8.92 -38.75 25.78
CA ASP A 201 9.50 -40.08 26.04
C ASP A 201 10.69 -40.04 27.01
N GLY A 202 11.04 -38.86 27.53
CA GLY A 202 12.16 -38.68 28.47
C GLY A 202 13.53 -38.98 27.84
N SER A 203 13.62 -38.96 26.51
CA SER A 203 14.83 -39.32 25.76
C SER A 203 15.77 -38.12 25.60
N PRO A 204 17.09 -38.31 25.73
CA PRO A 204 18.04 -37.23 25.55
C PRO A 204 18.05 -36.72 24.10
N LEU A 205 18.16 -35.40 23.91
CA LEU A 205 18.30 -34.74 22.59
C LEU A 205 19.66 -35.02 21.90
N ARG A 206 20.54 -35.81 22.53
CA ARG A 206 21.87 -36.17 22.03
C ARG A 206 21.91 -37.67 21.77
N GLY A 207 22.54 -38.06 20.66
CA GLY A 207 22.87 -39.46 20.42
C GLY A 207 23.91 -39.99 21.42
N SER A 208 24.02 -41.31 21.51
CA SER A 208 25.14 -41.96 22.17
C SER A 208 26.38 -41.83 21.28
N ASN A 209 27.47 -41.26 21.79
CA ASN A 209 28.76 -41.30 21.10
C ASN A 209 29.29 -42.74 21.16
N GLU A 210 29.17 -43.48 20.06
CA GLU A 210 29.93 -44.69 19.86
C GLU A 210 31.34 -44.30 19.39
N ASN A 211 32.30 -44.32 20.31
CA ASN A 211 33.71 -44.35 19.91
C ASN A 211 33.96 -45.74 19.32
N LEU A 212 34.21 -45.79 18.01
CA LEU A 212 34.67 -47.00 17.34
C LEU A 212 36.13 -47.23 17.77
N ASP A 213 36.35 -47.99 18.85
CA ASP A 213 37.67 -48.54 19.16
C ASP A 213 38.01 -49.57 18.08
N PHE A 214 38.85 -49.16 17.13
CA PHE A 214 39.54 -50.08 16.24
C PHE A 214 40.66 -50.76 17.05
N SER A 215 40.40 -51.98 17.51
CA SER A 215 41.43 -52.92 18.01
C SER A 215 41.85 -53.90 16.92
#